data_AF-A0A382XWR3-F1
#
_entry.id   AF-A0A382XWR3-F1
#
_cell.length_a   1.000
_cell.length_b   1.000
_cell.length_c   1.000
_cell.angle_alpha   90.00
_cell.angle_beta   90.00
_cell.angle_gamma   90.00
#
_symmetry.space_group_name_H-M   'P 1'
#
loop_
_entity.id
_entity.type
_entity.pdbx_description
1 polymer ?
#
loop_
_entity_poly.entity_id
_entity_poly.type
_entity_poly.pdbx_seq_one_letter_code
_entity_poly.pdbx_strand_id
1 'polypeptide(L)'
;RPNFINYTYRDEMISDGIENCLQYVANFNPEKSKNPFAYFTQIIYYAFIRRIQKEKKQTHVRNKMIESQSYEAYTTMEGDDSGYYVRGFDPNVMLPDEDVYKPKKVQSKKSNGLEDFMETKD
;
A
#
# COMPACT_ATOMS: atom_id res chain seq x y z
N ARG A 1 14.32 2.95 -17.86
CA ARG A 1 13.32 4.04 -17.74
C ARG A 1 12.06 3.45 -17.12
N PRO A 2 11.56 3.98 -15.99
CA PRO A 2 10.32 3.51 -15.40
C PRO A 2 9.14 3.74 -16.34
N ASN A 3 8.24 2.77 -16.43
CA ASN A 3 7.02 2.84 -17.23
C ASN A 3 5.83 3.17 -16.32
N PHE A 4 5.14 4.27 -16.61
CA PHE A 4 3.98 4.75 -15.86
C PHE A 4 2.66 4.66 -16.65
N ILE A 5 2.69 4.14 -17.88
CA ILE A 5 1.55 4.22 -18.82
C ILE A 5 0.42 3.27 -18.42
N ASN A 6 0.75 2.09 -17.88
CA ASN A 6 -0.19 0.99 -17.68
C ASN A 6 -0.72 0.87 -16.24
N TYR A 7 -0.73 1.96 -15.47
CA TYR A 7 -1.37 1.98 -14.16
C TYR A 7 -2.84 2.38 -14.29
N THR A 8 -3.72 1.68 -13.59
CA THR A 8 -5.16 1.99 -13.57
C THR A 8 -5.46 3.34 -12.91
N TYR A 9 -4.60 3.81 -12.02
CA TYR A 9 -4.69 5.07 -11.29
C TYR A 9 -3.87 6.20 -11.92
N ARG A 10 -3.78 6.22 -13.25
CA ARG A 10 -2.96 7.18 -14.01
C ARG A 10 -3.44 8.62 -13.81
N ASP A 11 -4.74 8.85 -13.78
CA ASP A 11 -5.30 10.20 -13.70
C ASP A 11 -5.05 10.82 -12.32
N GLU A 12 -5.08 10.02 -11.27
CA GLU A 12 -4.71 10.47 -9.94
C GLU A 12 -3.21 10.72 -9.81
N MET A 13 -2.36 9.92 -10.47
CA MET A 13 -0.93 10.21 -10.55
C MET A 13 -0.68 11.57 -11.21
N ILE A 14 -1.36 11.85 -12.33
CA ILE A 14 -1.25 13.13 -13.04
C ILE A 14 -1.72 14.27 -12.14
N SER A 15 -2.84 14.11 -11.46
CA SER A 15 -3.41 15.12 -10.55
C SER A 15 -2.44 15.44 -9.40
N ASP A 16 -1.91 14.40 -8.73
CA ASP A 16 -0.90 14.53 -7.66
C ASP A 16 0.38 15.22 -8.20
N GLY A 17 0.77 14.90 -9.44
CA GLY A 17 1.91 15.51 -10.12
C GLY A 17 1.74 17.01 -10.36
N ILE A 18 0.57 17.42 -10.87
CA ILE A 18 0.25 18.83 -11.12
C ILE A 18 0.19 19.62 -9.81
N GLU A 19 -0.46 19.06 -8.77
CA GLU A 19 -0.52 19.69 -7.44
C GLU A 19 0.88 19.94 -6.87
N ASN A 20 1.77 18.94 -6.94
CA ASN A 20 3.14 19.10 -6.48
C ASN A 20 3.92 20.12 -7.31
N CYS A 21 3.71 20.16 -8.64
CA CYS A 21 4.32 21.19 -9.50
C CYS A 21 3.88 22.60 -9.08
N LEU A 22 2.60 22.81 -8.80
CA LEU A 22 2.06 24.09 -8.35
C LEU A 22 2.60 24.47 -6.98
N GLN A 23 2.63 23.53 -6.03
CA GLN A 23 3.12 23.78 -4.68
C GLN A 23 4.59 24.23 -4.65
N TYR A 24 5.41 23.70 -5.55
CA TYR A 24 6.85 23.98 -5.60
C TYR A 24 7.25 24.96 -6.71
N VAL A 25 6.29 25.56 -7.43
CA VAL A 25 6.59 26.47 -8.55
C VAL A 25 7.43 27.67 -8.10
N ALA A 26 7.10 28.25 -6.95
CA ALA A 26 7.77 29.43 -6.39
C ALA A 26 9.16 29.12 -5.83
N ASN A 27 9.50 27.85 -5.64
CA ASN A 27 10.78 27.43 -5.06
C ASN A 27 11.87 27.27 -6.14
N PHE A 28 11.53 27.39 -7.43
CA PHE A 28 12.51 27.32 -8.51
C PHE A 28 13.41 28.56 -8.50
N ASN A 29 14.71 28.34 -8.36
CA ASN A 29 15.70 29.42 -8.38
C ASN A 29 16.50 29.41 -9.70
N PRO A 30 16.29 30.41 -10.58
CA PRO A 30 16.97 30.49 -11.88
C PRO A 30 18.49 30.70 -11.78
N GLU A 31 18.99 31.23 -10.65
CA GLU A 31 20.42 31.38 -10.40
C GLU A 31 21.12 30.03 -10.19
N LYS A 32 20.40 29.04 -9.65
CA LYS A 32 20.94 27.70 -9.37
C LYS A 32 20.78 26.74 -10.53
N SER A 33 19.67 26.83 -11.26
CA SER A 33 19.39 25.97 -12.42
C SER A 33 18.66 26.77 -13.48
N LYS A 34 19.15 26.69 -14.72
CA LYS A 34 18.53 27.34 -15.87
C LYS A 34 17.46 26.47 -16.55
N ASN A 35 17.28 25.22 -16.10
CA ASN A 35 16.38 24.27 -16.73
C ASN A 35 15.14 23.99 -15.86
N PRO A 36 14.06 24.77 -16.01
CA PRO A 36 12.81 24.55 -15.28
C PRO A 36 12.11 23.25 -15.71
N PHE A 37 12.27 22.81 -16.97
CA PHE A 37 11.69 21.55 -17.43
C PHE A 37 12.24 20.36 -16.62
N ALA A 38 13.56 20.27 -16.47
CA ALA A 38 14.19 19.22 -15.67
C ALA A 38 13.70 19.24 -14.20
N TYR A 39 13.57 20.44 -13.62
CA TYR A 39 13.04 20.62 -12.26
C TYR A 39 11.64 20.02 -12.10
N PHE A 40 10.71 20.40 -12.99
CA PHE A 40 9.34 19.86 -12.94
C PHE A 40 9.26 18.38 -13.29
N THR A 41 10.05 17.88 -14.25
CA THR A 41 10.08 16.43 -14.53
C THR A 41 10.49 15.61 -13.30
N GLN A 42 11.42 16.13 -12.49
CA GLN A 42 11.85 15.47 -11.26
C GLN A 42 10.77 15.48 -10.18
N ILE A 43 10.04 16.59 -10.04
CA ILE A 43 8.90 16.71 -9.11
C ILE A 43 7.83 15.67 -9.47
N ILE A 44 7.43 15.61 -10.74
CA ILE A 44 6.41 14.68 -11.24
C ILE A 44 6.85 13.23 -11.02
N TYR A 45 8.12 12.92 -11.31
CA TYR A 45 8.68 11.58 -11.13
C TYR A 45 8.51 11.07 -9.70
N TYR A 46 8.86 11.88 -8.70
CA TYR A 46 8.72 11.49 -7.31
C TYR A 46 7.27 11.46 -6.83
N ALA A 47 6.41 12.34 -7.34
CA ALA A 47 4.98 12.28 -7.06
C ALA A 47 4.38 10.94 -7.53
N PHE A 48 4.73 10.50 -8.73
CA PHE A 48 4.26 9.24 -9.31
C PHE A 48 4.71 8.02 -8.48
N ILE A 49 5.98 7.99 -8.05
CA ILE A 49 6.48 6.91 -7.18
C ILE A 49 5.72 6.85 -5.87
N ARG A 50 5.45 8.00 -5.23
CA ARG A 50 4.68 8.05 -3.97
C ARG A 50 3.27 7.52 -4.16
N ARG A 51 2.60 7.86 -5.27
CA ARG A 51 1.26 7.36 -5.57
C ARG A 51 1.25 5.84 -5.73
N ILE A 52 2.18 5.28 -6.50
CA ILE A 52 2.31 3.82 -6.67
C ILE A 52 2.53 3.11 -5.33
N GLN A 53 3.36 3.67 -4.45
CA GLN A 53 3.61 3.08 -3.13
C GLN A 53 2.36 3.11 -2.25
N LYS A 54 1.60 4.21 -2.29
CA LYS A 54 0.33 4.34 -1.55
C LYS A 54 -0.69 3.31 -2.02
N GLU A 55 -0.84 3.13 -3.33
CA GLU A 55 -1.76 2.14 -3.91
C GLU A 55 -1.34 0.70 -3.56
N LYS A 56 -0.04 0.38 -3.66
CA LYS A 56 0.48 -0.93 -3.23
C LYS A 56 0.18 -1.21 -1.76
N LYS A 57 0.33 -0.21 -0.89
CA LYS A 57 0.00 -0.33 0.53
C LYS A 57 -1.49 -0.55 0.73
N GLN A 58 -2.34 0.18 0.02
CA GLN A 58 -3.81 0.03 0.11
C GLN A 58 -4.26 -1.37 -0.35
N THR A 59 -3.70 -1.87 -1.45
CA THR A 59 -3.98 -3.24 -1.94
C THR A 59 -3.55 -4.29 -0.92
N HIS A 60 -2.37 -4.15 -0.30
CA HIS A 60 -1.93 -5.07 0.75
C HIS A 60 -2.85 -5.03 1.99
N VAL A 61 -3.32 -3.85 2.40
CA VAL A 61 -4.31 -3.74 3.49
C VAL A 61 -5.61 -4.48 3.13
N ARG A 62 -6.10 -4.32 1.89
CA ARG A 62 -7.29 -5.05 1.40
C ARG A 62 -7.07 -6.58 1.45
N ASN A 63 -5.92 -7.06 1.00
CA ASN A 63 -5.59 -8.49 1.04
C ASN A 63 -5.57 -9.01 2.48
N LYS A 64 -4.92 -8.28 3.40
CA LYS A 64 -4.86 -8.65 4.81
C LYS A 64 -6.24 -8.68 5.48
N MET A 65 -7.15 -7.78 5.06
CA MET A 65 -8.54 -7.82 5.54
C MET A 65 -9.25 -9.11 5.13
N ILE A 66 -9.06 -9.58 3.89
CA ILE A 66 -9.62 -10.84 3.38
C ILE A 66 -9.03 -12.04 4.14
N GLU A 67 -7.71 -12.06 4.35
CA GLU A 67 -7.02 -13.11 5.14
C GLU A 67 -7.54 -13.17 6.59
N SER A 68 -7.78 -12.01 7.20
CA SER A 68 -8.29 -11.95 8.59
C SER A 68 -9.78 -12.25 8.72
N GLN A 69 -10.51 -12.31 7.61
CA GLN A 69 -11.96 -12.49 7.65
C GLN A 69 -12.29 -13.96 7.92
N SER A 70 -12.93 -14.22 9.07
CA SER A 70 -13.52 -15.53 9.36
C SER A 70 -14.63 -15.82 8.33
N TYR A 71 -14.41 -16.79 7.46
CA TYR A 71 -15.44 -17.24 6.52
C TYR A 71 -16.43 -18.15 7.26
N GLU A 72 -17.64 -17.66 7.49
CA GLU A 72 -18.74 -18.48 7.98
C GLU A 72 -19.39 -19.20 6.80
N ALA A 73 -19.13 -20.51 6.70
CA ALA A 73 -19.62 -21.35 5.62
C ALA A 73 -21.12 -21.67 5.70
N TYR A 74 -21.82 -21.20 6.74
CA TYR A 74 -23.24 -21.41 6.93
C TYR A 74 -23.91 -20.19 7.54
N THR A 75 -25.17 -19.98 7.18
CA THR A 75 -26.05 -19.00 7.83
C THR A 75 -27.40 -19.65 8.12
N THR A 76 -28.10 -19.19 9.15
CA THR A 76 -29.46 -19.66 9.49
C THR A 76 -30.40 -18.47 9.35
N MET A 77 -31.53 -18.67 8.67
CA MET A 77 -32.54 -17.61 8.55
C MET A 77 -33.37 -17.50 9.83
N GLU A 78 -33.83 -16.30 10.15
CA GLU A 78 -34.61 -16.06 11.38
C GLU A 78 -35.93 -16.85 11.33
N GLY A 79 -36.09 -17.81 12.25
CA GLY A 79 -37.26 -18.70 12.32
C GLY A 79 -37.11 -20.05 11.61
N ASP A 80 -35.91 -20.40 11.12
CA ASP A 80 -35.59 -21.70 10.52
C ASP A 80 -34.42 -22.37 11.26
N ASP A 81 -34.49 -23.69 11.47
CA ASP A 81 -33.43 -24.50 12.08
C ASP A 81 -32.46 -25.08 11.03
N SER A 82 -32.75 -24.90 9.73
CA SER A 82 -31.94 -25.40 8.63
C SER A 82 -30.71 -24.49 8.38
N GLY A 83 -29.51 -25.06 8.49
CA GLY A 83 -28.27 -24.36 8.13
C GLY A 83 -28.09 -24.27 6.62
N TYR A 84 -28.06 -23.05 6.07
CA TYR A 84 -27.79 -22.79 4.66
C TYR A 84 -26.29 -22.70 4.42
N TYR A 85 -25.70 -23.73 3.82
CA TYR A 85 -24.27 -23.78 3.57
C TYR A 85 -23.90 -23.14 2.23
N VAL A 86 -22.99 -22.17 2.27
CA VAL A 86 -22.40 -21.59 1.06
C VAL A 86 -21.22 -22.47 0.64
N ARG A 87 -21.48 -23.42 -0.28
CA ARG A 87 -20.46 -24.31 -0.85
C ARG A 87 -19.80 -23.69 -2.08
N GLY A 88 -18.47 -23.81 -2.18
CA GLY A 88 -17.70 -23.49 -3.39
C GLY A 88 -17.05 -22.10 -3.44
N PHE A 89 -17.07 -21.35 -2.33
CA PHE A 89 -16.36 -20.08 -2.21
C PHE A 89 -15.29 -20.19 -1.12
N ASP A 90 -14.03 -20.06 -1.51
CA ASP A 90 -12.90 -19.90 -0.59
C ASP A 90 -12.30 -18.50 -0.81
N PRO A 91 -12.46 -17.58 0.17
CA PRO A 91 -11.92 -16.23 0.08
C PRO A 91 -10.40 -16.18 -0.15
N ASN A 92 -9.67 -17.23 0.25
CA ASN A 92 -8.21 -17.27 0.12
C ASN A 92 -7.74 -17.44 -1.33
N VAL A 93 -8.58 -17.97 -2.22
CA VAL A 93 -8.26 -18.12 -3.65
C VAL A 93 -8.16 -16.76 -4.36
N MET A 94 -8.72 -15.70 -3.77
CA MET A 94 -8.61 -14.33 -4.29
C MET A 94 -7.32 -13.63 -3.86
N LEU A 95 -6.55 -14.20 -2.94
CA LEU A 95 -5.30 -13.63 -2.47
C LEU A 95 -4.16 -13.98 -3.46
N PRO A 96 -3.27 -13.02 -3.77
CA PRO A 96 -2.07 -13.33 -4.55
C PRO A 96 -1.09 -14.16 -3.72
N ASP A 97 -0.33 -15.04 -4.39
CA ASP A 97 0.67 -15.92 -3.76
C ASP A 97 1.79 -15.14 -3.04
N GLU A 98 2.10 -13.92 -3.49
CA GLU A 98 3.08 -13.03 -2.84
C GLU A 98 2.48 -11.70 -2.38
N ASP A 99 2.99 -11.21 -1.26
CA ASP A 99 2.68 -9.89 -0.74
C ASP A 99 3.10 -8.76 -1.70
N VAL A 100 2.10 -8.04 -2.20
CA VAL A 100 2.24 -6.89 -3.11
C VAL A 100 3.06 -5.75 -2.49
N TYR A 101 3.09 -5.68 -1.15
CA TYR A 101 3.86 -4.69 -0.40
C TYR A 101 4.61 -5.37 0.75
N LYS A 102 5.94 -5.34 0.69
CA LYS A 102 6.79 -5.80 1.79
C LYS A 102 6.99 -4.62 2.74
N PRO A 103 6.40 -4.62 3.95
CA PRO A 103 6.66 -3.55 4.91
C PRO A 103 8.16 -3.50 5.18
N LYS A 104 8.74 -2.29 5.20
CA LYS A 104 10.12 -2.13 5.65
C LYS A 104 10.19 -2.71 7.07
N LYS A 105 11.05 -3.71 7.28
CA LYS A 105 11.37 -4.20 8.62
C LYS A 105 11.84 -3.00 9.43
N VAL A 106 11.00 -2.53 10.34
CA VAL A 106 11.45 -1.62 11.39
C VAL A 106 12.44 -2.46 12.16
N GLN A 107 13.72 -2.09 12.15
CA GLN A 107 14.68 -2.71 13.05
C GLN A 107 14.08 -2.53 14.45
N SER A 108 13.79 -3.64 15.13
CA SER A 108 13.42 -3.58 16.54
C SER A 108 14.51 -2.75 17.21
N LYS A 109 14.13 -1.67 17.88
CA LYS A 109 15.07 -1.02 18.80
C LYS A 109 15.50 -2.15 19.74
N LYS A 110 16.80 -2.48 19.79
CA LYS A 110 17.32 -3.31 20.87
C LYS A 110 16.79 -2.70 22.16
N SER A 111 16.01 -3.47 22.92
CA SER A 111 15.65 -3.10 24.29
C SER A 111 16.97 -2.88 25.01
N ASN A 112 17.24 -1.65 25.45
CA ASN A 112 18.46 -1.34 26.23
C ASN A 112 18.34 -1.85 27.68
N GLY A 113 17.53 -2.90 27.91
CA GLY A 113 17.09 -3.35 29.23
C GLY A 113 17.36 -4.84 29.44
N LEU A 114 17.22 -5.28 30.69
CA LEU A 114 17.47 -6.65 31.16
C LEU A 114 16.54 -7.72 30.54
N GLU A 115 15.61 -7.31 29.67
CA GLU A 115 14.60 -8.15 29.03
C GLU A 115 15.23 -9.21 28.11
N ASP A 116 16.35 -8.90 27.45
CA ASP A 116 17.13 -9.85 26.62
C ASP A 116 17.65 -11.07 27.43
N PHE A 117 17.72 -10.97 28.76
CA PHE A 117 18.21 -12.04 29.64
C PHE A 117 17.09 -12.81 30.35
N MET A 118 15.83 -12.38 30.21
CA MET A 118 14.68 -13.02 30.87
C MET A 118 13.94 -14.03 29.97
N GLU A 119 14.15 -14.01 28.64
CA GLU A 119 13.45 -14.90 27.70
C GLU A 119 14.08 -16.30 27.55
N THR A 120 15.26 -16.56 28.13
CA THR A 120 15.88 -17.89 28.12
C THR A 120 15.78 -18.57 29.49
N LYS A 121 14.57 -18.97 29.88
CA LYS A 121 14.32 -20.06 30.82
C LYS A 121 12.87 -20.53 30.62
N ASP A 122 12.71 -21.51 29.74
CA ASP A 122 12.01 -22.78 29.98
C ASP A 122 12.25 -23.72 28.79
#